data_AF-A0A815I8U0-F1
#
_entry.id   AF-A0A815I8U0-F1
#
_cell.length_a   1.000
_cell.length_b   1.000
_cell.length_c   1.000
_cell.angle_alpha   90.00
_cell.angle_beta   90.00
_cell.angle_gamma   90.00
#
_symmetry.space_group_name_H-M   'P 1'
#
loop_
_entity.id
_entity.type
_entity.pdbx_description
1 polymer ?
#
loop_
_entity_poly.entity_id
_entity_poly.type
_entity_poly.pdbx_seq_one_letter_code
_entity_poly.pdbx_strand_id
1 'polypeptide(L)'
;MTDSQNDNEFIETYQTQLKVVEDAILRQEEEEGIASAELRQLRSDLREALSLFNTVNSNNDDSIIILDDSEPTPCVTLSSESDSSDDEDETDEEIESSIVKDIAGTNCSVKINCPVSGLQQHNAVVLSMESIADNTVRVLFCQPTRLDFKPCPHFLNDSCRFGDTCKFSHGFVISVNDLLEYAEPNYETLVVGQKVLCKQGTDDLWKLGAIESVENDNHVCVVRFTHFNALEAIPF
;
A
#
# COMPACT_ATOMS: atom_id res chain seq x y z
N MET A 1 3.74 4.99 18.37
CA MET A 1 2.66 5.54 19.22
C MET A 1 2.29 6.98 18.85
N THR A 2 2.99 7.66 17.93
CA THR A 2 2.77 9.09 17.64
C THR A 2 1.93 9.39 16.40
N ASP A 3 1.89 8.51 15.38
CA ASP A 3 1.17 8.81 14.13
C ASP A 3 -0.35 8.70 14.30
N SER A 4 -0.86 7.64 14.93
CA SER A 4 -2.30 7.46 15.15
C SER A 4 -2.95 8.52 16.05
N GLN A 5 -2.17 9.17 16.93
CA GLN A 5 -2.68 10.27 17.76
C GLN A 5 -2.84 11.56 16.96
N ASN A 6 -1.90 11.81 16.04
CA ASN A 6 -1.90 12.98 15.18
C ASN A 6 -3.04 12.87 14.16
N ASP A 7 -3.20 11.69 13.57
CA ASP A 7 -4.26 11.39 12.60
C ASP A 7 -5.67 11.59 13.18
N ASN A 8 -5.89 11.14 14.42
CA ASN A 8 -7.18 11.33 15.09
C ASN A 8 -7.47 12.81 15.40
N GLU A 9 -6.43 13.58 15.75
CA GLU A 9 -6.53 15.04 15.95
C GLU A 9 -6.86 15.77 14.63
N PHE A 10 -6.30 15.32 13.51
CA PHE A 10 -6.65 15.83 12.18
C PHE A 10 -8.11 15.51 11.82
N ILE A 11 -8.58 14.27 12.02
CA ILE A 11 -9.97 13.87 11.77
C ILE A 11 -10.94 14.73 12.58
N GLU A 12 -10.68 14.91 13.88
CA GLU A 12 -11.52 15.71 14.77
C GLU A 12 -11.59 17.17 14.31
N THR A 13 -10.49 17.70 13.78
CA THR A 13 -10.42 19.04 13.18
C THR A 13 -11.32 19.14 11.94
N TYR A 14 -11.22 18.20 11.00
CA TYR A 14 -12.04 18.20 9.77
C TYR A 14 -13.53 17.97 10.06
N GLN A 15 -13.87 17.13 11.04
CA GLN A 15 -15.26 16.96 11.51
C GLN A 15 -15.82 18.24 12.12
N THR A 16 -15.01 18.96 12.90
CA THR A 16 -15.39 20.25 13.47
C THR A 16 -15.63 21.29 12.38
N GLN A 17 -14.74 21.37 11.38
CA GLN A 17 -14.90 22.26 10.22
C GLN A 17 -16.17 21.94 9.43
N LEU A 18 -16.46 20.66 9.20
CA LEU A 18 -17.68 20.23 8.51
C LEU A 18 -18.93 20.72 9.25
N LYS A 19 -18.97 20.60 10.58
CA LYS A 19 -20.08 21.08 11.39
C LYS A 19 -20.28 22.59 11.29
N VAL A 20 -19.19 23.37 11.30
CA VAL A 20 -19.24 24.82 11.13
C VAL A 20 -19.82 25.21 9.76
N VAL A 21 -19.42 24.49 8.71
CA VAL A 21 -19.93 24.71 7.34
C VAL A 21 -21.40 24.32 7.23
N GLU A 22 -21.82 23.19 7.81
CA GLU A 22 -23.22 22.78 7.84
C GLU A 22 -24.11 23.79 8.58
N ASP A 23 -23.66 24.29 9.73
CA ASP A 23 -24.34 25.35 10.49
C ASP A 23 -24.39 26.68 9.72
N ALA A 24 -23.39 26.98 8.89
CA ALA A 24 -23.38 28.17 8.03
C ALA A 24 -24.35 28.04 6.85
N ILE A 25 -24.46 26.85 6.25
CA ILE A 25 -25.43 26.55 5.19
C ILE A 25 -26.86 26.66 5.75
N LEU A 26 -27.13 26.08 6.92
CA LEU A 26 -28.45 26.16 7.56
C LEU A 26 -28.88 27.60 7.85
N ARG A 27 -27.95 28.44 8.34
CA ARG A 27 -28.21 29.87 8.58
C ARG A 27 -28.43 30.68 7.30
N GLN A 28 -27.82 30.29 6.18
CA GLN A 28 -28.00 30.97 4.89
C GLN A 28 -29.24 30.49 4.12
N GLU A 29 -29.76 29.29 4.39
CA GLU A 29 -31.06 28.88 3.83
C GLU A 29 -32.22 29.75 4.35
N GLU A 30 -32.01 30.50 5.44
CA GLU A 30 -32.95 31.49 5.98
C GLU A 30 -32.81 32.89 5.35
N GLU A 31 -31.68 33.21 4.68
CA GLU A 31 -31.41 34.49 4.02
C GLU A 31 -30.97 34.24 2.56
N GLU A 32 -31.89 34.39 1.58
CA GLU A 32 -31.67 34.13 0.13
C GLU A 32 -30.35 34.73 -0.42
N GLY A 33 -29.26 33.96 -0.36
CA GLY A 33 -27.91 34.42 -0.66
C GLY A 33 -27.09 33.46 -1.53
N ILE A 34 -26.31 34.05 -2.45
CA ILE A 34 -25.50 33.39 -3.50
C ILE A 34 -24.27 32.63 -2.94
N ALA A 35 -23.90 32.84 -1.67
CA ALA A 35 -22.79 32.16 -0.98
C ALA A 35 -23.02 30.65 -0.73
N SER A 36 -24.20 30.14 -1.10
CA SER A 36 -24.62 28.75 -0.93
C SER A 36 -23.81 27.75 -1.76
N ALA A 37 -23.33 28.12 -2.95
CA ALA A 37 -22.63 27.18 -3.84
C ALA A 37 -21.23 26.82 -3.34
N GLU A 38 -20.44 27.81 -2.92
CA GLU A 38 -19.08 27.60 -2.40
C GLU A 38 -19.09 26.81 -1.08
N LEU A 39 -20.04 27.10 -0.18
CA LEU A 39 -20.18 26.34 1.07
C LEU A 39 -20.66 24.90 0.82
N ARG A 40 -21.56 24.69 -0.15
CA ARG A 40 -21.99 23.34 -0.56
C ARG A 40 -20.86 22.54 -1.18
N GLN A 41 -20.00 23.19 -1.98
CA GLN A 41 -18.80 22.57 -2.54
C GLN A 41 -17.83 22.20 -1.42
N LEU A 42 -17.50 23.14 -0.52
CA LEU A 42 -16.62 22.89 0.61
C LEU A 42 -17.15 21.76 1.52
N ARG A 43 -18.46 21.68 1.74
CA ARG A 43 -19.08 20.55 2.47
C ARG A 43 -18.88 19.22 1.73
N SER A 44 -18.98 19.21 0.41
CA SER A 44 -18.74 18.01 -0.40
C SER A 44 -17.29 17.56 -0.26
N ASP A 45 -16.35 18.48 -0.44
CA ASP A 45 -14.92 18.23 -0.40
C ASP A 45 -14.49 17.71 1.00
N LEU A 46 -14.99 18.32 2.08
CA LEU A 46 -14.71 17.89 3.45
C LEU A 46 -15.26 16.48 3.75
N ARG A 47 -16.43 16.12 3.20
CA ARG A 47 -16.99 14.77 3.36
C ARG A 47 -16.21 13.73 2.58
N GLU A 48 -15.78 14.07 1.38
CA GLU A 48 -14.93 13.19 0.57
C GLU A 48 -13.58 12.95 1.24
N ALA A 49 -12.92 14.00 1.74
CA ALA A 49 -11.66 13.88 2.48
C ALA A 49 -11.78 12.97 3.71
N LEU A 50 -12.85 13.11 4.51
CA LEU A 50 -13.14 12.24 5.65
C LEU A 50 -13.44 10.80 5.22
N SER A 51 -14.14 10.60 4.10
CA SER A 51 -14.42 9.28 3.56
C SER A 51 -13.14 8.59 3.08
N LEU A 52 -12.29 9.29 2.34
CA LEU A 52 -11.01 8.78 1.85
C LEU A 52 -10.10 8.41 3.03
N PHE A 53 -10.06 9.25 4.07
CA PHE A 53 -9.28 8.96 5.28
C PHE A 53 -9.76 7.65 5.94
N ASN A 54 -11.07 7.48 6.14
CA ASN A 54 -11.63 6.27 6.73
C ASN A 54 -11.35 5.03 5.87
N THR A 55 -11.46 5.13 4.55
CA THR A 55 -11.15 4.02 3.63
C THR A 55 -9.66 3.65 3.66
N VAL A 56 -8.76 4.65 3.66
CA VAL A 56 -7.32 4.41 3.78
C VAL A 56 -6.97 3.78 5.13
N ASN A 57 -7.62 4.20 6.22
CA ASN A 57 -7.38 3.61 7.54
C ASN A 57 -7.92 2.18 7.64
N SER A 58 -9.07 1.87 7.02
CA SER A 58 -9.60 0.51 6.94
C SER A 58 -8.75 -0.43 6.07
N ASN A 59 -8.13 0.09 5.00
CA ASN A 59 -7.28 -0.71 4.11
C ASN A 59 -5.83 -0.87 4.63
N ASN A 60 -5.43 -0.10 5.65
CA ASN A 60 -4.08 -0.14 6.23
C ASN A 60 -3.94 -1.08 7.43
N ASP A 61 -5.04 -1.68 7.90
CA ASP A 61 -5.07 -2.55 9.08
C ASP A 61 -4.94 -4.05 8.76
N ASP A 62 -4.63 -4.42 7.51
CA ASP A 62 -4.16 -5.77 7.17
C ASP A 62 -2.79 -5.99 7.82
N SER A 63 -2.80 -6.35 9.11
CA SER A 63 -1.59 -6.53 9.92
C SER A 63 -1.10 -7.97 9.87
N ILE A 64 -1.73 -8.84 9.07
CA ILE A 64 -1.48 -10.28 9.03
C ILE A 64 -1.41 -10.78 7.60
N ILE A 65 -0.40 -11.60 7.30
CA ILE A 65 -0.34 -12.40 6.08
C ILE A 65 -0.20 -13.86 6.44
N ILE A 66 -1.03 -14.68 5.79
CA ILE A 66 -0.98 -16.13 5.89
C ILE A 66 0.17 -16.66 5.06
N LEU A 67 1.03 -17.47 5.66
CA LEU A 67 2.08 -18.19 4.94
C LEU A 67 1.53 -19.57 4.54
N ASP A 68 1.28 -19.77 3.25
CA ASP A 68 0.91 -21.07 2.72
C ASP A 68 2.17 -21.96 2.56
N ASP A 69 2.06 -23.24 2.92
CA ASP A 69 3.13 -24.26 2.81
C ASP A 69 3.14 -24.93 1.41
N SER A 70 2.39 -24.38 0.45
CA SER A 70 2.27 -24.91 -0.91
C SER A 70 3.57 -24.73 -1.72
N GLU A 71 4.07 -25.84 -2.25
CA GLU A 71 5.29 -25.94 -3.07
C GLU A 71 5.32 -24.92 -4.24
N PRO A 72 6.49 -24.33 -4.56
CA PRO A 72 6.61 -23.39 -5.67
C PRO A 72 6.33 -24.11 -6.99
N THR A 73 5.40 -23.57 -7.77
CA THR A 73 5.18 -23.98 -9.16
C THR A 73 6.46 -23.71 -9.98
N PRO A 74 6.92 -24.66 -10.80
CA PRO A 74 8.20 -24.54 -11.50
C PRO A 74 8.12 -23.44 -12.57
N CYS A 75 9.12 -22.56 -12.56
CA CYS A 75 9.30 -21.49 -13.53
C CYS A 75 9.75 -22.05 -14.89
N VAL A 76 9.06 -21.61 -15.94
CA VAL A 76 9.56 -21.65 -17.32
C VAL A 76 10.76 -20.71 -17.42
N THR A 77 11.95 -21.28 -17.55
CA THR A 77 13.16 -20.55 -17.96
C THR A 77 12.93 -20.02 -19.37
N LEU A 78 13.11 -18.72 -19.63
CA LEU A 78 13.26 -18.26 -21.01
C LEU A 78 14.31 -17.15 -21.13
N SER A 79 15.27 -17.48 -21.99
CA SER A 79 16.38 -16.72 -22.49
C SER A 79 15.92 -15.53 -23.33
N SER A 80 16.77 -14.51 -23.33
CA SER A 80 16.71 -13.34 -24.19
C SER A 80 16.82 -13.71 -25.68
N GLU A 81 15.87 -13.24 -26.49
CA GLU A 81 16.04 -13.11 -27.94
C GLU A 81 15.35 -11.80 -28.37
N SER A 82 16.09 -10.98 -29.13
CA SER A 82 15.79 -9.64 -29.67
C SER A 82 14.70 -9.60 -30.75
N ASP A 83 14.04 -8.45 -31.00
CA ASP A 83 14.18 -7.70 -32.27
C ASP A 83 13.48 -6.32 -32.20
N SER A 84 14.06 -5.36 -32.93
CA SER A 84 13.68 -3.96 -33.09
C SER A 84 12.60 -3.72 -34.14
N SER A 85 11.80 -2.67 -33.97
CA SER A 85 11.29 -1.87 -35.10
C SER A 85 11.00 -0.44 -34.67
N ASP A 86 11.72 0.48 -35.30
CA ASP A 86 11.49 1.93 -35.34
C ASP A 86 10.11 2.25 -35.95
N ASP A 87 9.39 3.19 -35.36
CA ASP A 87 8.41 4.03 -36.07
C ASP A 87 8.34 5.40 -35.38
N GLU A 88 8.40 6.45 -36.20
CA GLU A 88 8.62 7.85 -35.80
C GLU A 88 7.38 8.51 -35.16
N ASP A 89 7.67 9.29 -34.12
CA ASP A 89 6.80 10.17 -33.33
C ASP A 89 6.09 11.27 -34.14
N GLU A 90 4.88 11.61 -33.70
CA GLU A 90 4.47 12.98 -33.34
C GLU A 90 2.98 12.96 -32.94
N THR A 91 2.64 12.86 -31.63
CA THR A 91 1.47 13.52 -30.95
C THR A 91 1.12 13.07 -29.50
N ASP A 92 1.99 12.49 -28.66
CA ASP A 92 1.50 11.77 -27.44
C ASP A 92 1.92 12.28 -26.03
N GLU A 93 2.64 13.39 -25.87
CA GLU A 93 3.11 13.82 -24.52
C GLU A 93 1.99 14.07 -23.48
N GLU A 94 0.81 14.56 -23.89
CA GLU A 94 -0.32 14.79 -22.97
C GLU A 94 -1.04 13.50 -22.55
N ILE A 95 -1.14 12.52 -23.46
CA ILE A 95 -1.78 11.22 -23.22
C ILE A 95 -0.86 10.36 -22.34
N GLU A 96 0.44 10.36 -22.64
CA GLU A 96 1.44 9.67 -21.83
C GLU A 96 1.41 10.15 -20.38
N SER A 97 1.44 11.48 -20.16
CA SER A 97 1.44 12.07 -18.81
C SER A 97 0.22 11.67 -17.94
N SER A 98 -0.90 11.34 -18.57
CA SER A 98 -2.12 10.89 -17.89
C SER A 98 -2.02 9.42 -17.52
N ILE A 99 -1.55 8.55 -18.43
CA ILE A 99 -1.36 7.12 -18.19
C ILE A 99 -0.33 6.85 -17.08
N VAL A 100 0.77 7.61 -17.02
CA VAL A 100 1.79 7.47 -15.96
C VAL A 100 1.24 7.77 -14.56
N LYS A 101 0.30 8.72 -14.45
CA LYS A 101 -0.33 9.05 -13.17
C LYS A 101 -1.34 7.99 -12.76
N ASP A 102 -2.02 7.37 -13.73
CA ASP A 102 -3.07 6.40 -13.46
C ASP A 102 -2.53 5.04 -12.99
N ILE A 103 -1.30 4.66 -13.37
CA ILE A 103 -0.70 3.39 -12.93
C ILE A 103 -0.02 3.50 -11.55
N ALA A 104 0.41 4.69 -11.15
CA ALA A 104 1.02 4.91 -9.84
C ALA A 104 -0.02 4.71 -8.72
N GLY A 105 0.38 4.05 -7.64
CA GLY A 105 -0.48 3.69 -6.53
C GLY A 105 -1.31 2.42 -6.74
N THR A 106 -1.25 1.79 -7.93
CA THR A 106 -1.95 0.52 -8.17
C THR A 106 -1.29 -0.63 -7.40
N ASN A 107 -2.12 -1.46 -6.78
CA ASN A 107 -1.71 -2.66 -6.07
C ASN A 107 -1.46 -3.78 -7.09
N CYS A 108 -0.34 -4.48 -6.95
CA CYS A 108 0.05 -5.59 -7.80
C CYS A 108 0.76 -6.68 -6.99
N SER A 109 1.11 -7.77 -7.64
CA SER A 109 1.98 -8.80 -7.07
C SER A 109 3.11 -9.12 -8.04
N VAL A 110 4.28 -9.48 -7.53
CA VAL A 110 5.46 -9.74 -8.35
C VAL A 110 6.19 -10.99 -7.88
N LYS A 111 6.75 -11.74 -8.84
CA LYS A 111 7.53 -12.95 -8.54
C LYS A 111 9.01 -12.61 -8.49
N ILE A 112 9.63 -12.85 -7.34
CA ILE A 112 11.04 -12.56 -7.09
C ILE A 112 11.76 -13.87 -6.80
N ASN A 113 12.89 -14.05 -7.45
CA ASN A 113 13.75 -15.18 -7.15
C ASN A 113 14.54 -14.91 -5.86
N CYS A 114 14.14 -15.56 -4.77
CA CYS A 114 14.89 -15.59 -3.54
C CYS A 114 15.92 -16.74 -3.59
N PRO A 115 17.22 -16.49 -3.36
CA PRO A 115 18.24 -17.54 -3.40
C PRO A 115 18.00 -18.70 -2.42
N VAL A 116 17.28 -18.45 -1.33
CA VAL A 116 17.06 -19.41 -0.24
C VAL A 116 15.78 -20.20 -0.41
N SER A 117 14.74 -19.57 -0.95
CA SER A 117 13.37 -20.10 -0.98
C SER A 117 12.76 -20.19 -2.38
N GLY A 118 13.56 -19.93 -3.42
CA GLY A 118 13.14 -20.00 -4.81
C GLY A 118 12.25 -18.82 -5.21
N LEU A 119 11.42 -19.04 -6.22
CA LEU A 119 10.54 -18.01 -6.77
C LEU A 119 9.37 -17.75 -5.79
N GLN A 120 9.35 -16.56 -5.20
CA GLN A 120 8.31 -16.13 -4.26
C GLN A 120 7.48 -15.00 -4.84
N GLN A 121 6.17 -15.07 -4.64
CA GLN A 121 5.27 -14.00 -5.00
C GLN A 121 5.14 -13.03 -3.82
N HIS A 122 5.26 -11.73 -4.11
CA HIS A 122 5.17 -10.66 -3.13
C HIS A 122 4.20 -9.58 -3.60
N ASN A 123 3.31 -9.17 -2.71
CA ASN A 123 2.45 -8.02 -2.96
C ASN A 123 3.27 -6.72 -2.93
N ALA A 124 2.93 -5.84 -3.87
CA ALA A 124 3.63 -4.60 -4.12
C ALA A 124 2.65 -3.50 -4.52
N VAL A 125 3.12 -2.26 -4.47
CA VAL A 125 2.44 -1.09 -5.04
C VAL A 125 3.34 -0.47 -6.10
N VAL A 126 2.76 -0.10 -7.23
CA VAL A 126 3.47 0.65 -8.26
C VAL A 126 3.74 2.06 -7.75
N LEU A 127 5.02 2.45 -7.68
CA LEU A 127 5.41 3.80 -7.28
C LEU A 127 5.30 4.77 -8.45
N SER A 128 5.89 4.41 -9.59
CA SER A 128 5.92 5.23 -10.80
C SER A 128 6.33 4.39 -12.01
N MET A 129 6.11 4.91 -13.21
CA MET A 129 6.79 4.40 -14.41
C MET A 129 8.28 4.74 -14.32
N GLU A 130 9.13 3.79 -14.69
CA GLU A 130 10.58 3.99 -14.77
C GLU A 130 10.98 4.34 -16.21
N SER A 131 10.53 3.55 -17.18
CA SER A 131 10.78 3.75 -18.61
C SER A 131 9.54 3.35 -19.40
N ILE A 132 8.98 4.31 -20.14
CA ILE A 132 7.83 4.07 -21.04
C ILE A 132 8.27 3.18 -22.21
N ALA A 133 9.43 3.48 -22.80
CA ALA A 133 9.97 2.73 -23.94
C ALA A 133 10.20 1.24 -23.61
N ASP A 134 10.71 0.95 -22.41
CA ASP A 134 10.94 -0.43 -21.97
C ASP A 134 9.72 -1.05 -21.27
N ASN A 135 8.63 -0.28 -21.14
CA ASN A 135 7.42 -0.63 -20.41
C ASN A 135 7.73 -1.18 -19.00
N THR A 136 8.57 -0.47 -18.25
CA THR A 136 9.01 -0.85 -16.90
C THR A 136 8.49 0.13 -15.85
N VAL A 137 8.11 -0.43 -14.71
CA VAL A 137 7.65 0.32 -13.54
C VAL A 137 8.53 0.05 -12.35
N ARG A 138 8.55 1.01 -11.43
CA ARG A 138 9.15 0.86 -10.12
C ARG A 138 8.08 0.47 -9.11
N VAL A 139 8.32 -0.60 -8.35
CA VAL A 139 7.39 -1.08 -7.31
C VAL A 139 8.03 -1.07 -5.93
N LEU A 140 7.20 -0.97 -4.89
CA LEU A 140 7.57 -1.10 -3.49
C LEU A 140 6.81 -2.27 -2.86
N PHE A 141 7.46 -3.10 -2.06
CA PHE A 141 6.75 -4.21 -1.40
C PHE A 141 5.93 -3.73 -0.22
N CYS A 142 4.72 -4.28 -0.13
CA CYS A 142 3.78 -3.98 0.94
C CYS A 142 4.24 -4.61 2.27
N GLN A 143 4.98 -5.74 2.21
CA GLN A 143 5.37 -6.49 3.40
C GLN A 143 6.89 -6.65 3.56
N PRO A 144 7.61 -5.56 3.89
CA PRO A 144 9.05 -5.62 4.12
C PRO A 144 9.36 -6.42 5.39
N THR A 145 10.07 -7.53 5.24
CA THR A 145 10.59 -8.33 6.36
C THR A 145 12.03 -7.94 6.75
N ARG A 146 12.68 -7.12 5.92
CA ARG A 146 14.05 -6.63 6.09
C ARG A 146 14.14 -5.16 5.69
N LEU A 147 15.16 -4.46 6.20
CA LEU A 147 15.34 -3.03 5.97
C LEU A 147 15.58 -2.68 4.49
N ASP A 148 16.26 -3.53 3.75
CA ASP A 148 16.54 -3.36 2.31
C ASP A 148 15.29 -3.48 1.42
N PHE A 149 14.20 -4.03 1.96
CA PHE A 149 12.88 -4.03 1.32
C PHE A 149 11.96 -2.94 1.88
N LYS A 150 12.27 -2.34 3.04
CA LYS A 150 11.50 -1.24 3.62
C LYS A 150 11.69 0.03 2.77
N PRO A 151 10.61 0.68 2.27
CA PRO A 151 10.73 1.90 1.49
C PRO A 151 11.53 2.99 2.20
N CYS A 152 12.45 3.63 1.49
CA CYS A 152 13.26 4.73 2.00
C CYS A 152 12.44 6.03 2.07
N PRO A 153 12.17 6.59 3.27
CA PRO A 153 11.37 7.82 3.36
C PRO A 153 12.04 9.01 2.66
N HIS A 154 13.38 9.04 2.61
CA HIS A 154 14.09 10.11 1.92
C HIS A 154 14.02 9.97 0.40
N PHE A 155 13.95 8.75 -0.12
CA PHE A 155 13.80 8.51 -1.56
C PHE A 155 12.41 8.95 -2.03
N LEU A 156 11.37 8.59 -1.28
CA LEU A 156 10.00 9.01 -1.56
C LEU A 156 9.80 10.54 -1.52
N ASN A 157 10.71 11.26 -0.85
CA ASN A 157 10.70 12.73 -0.75
C ASN A 157 11.83 13.37 -1.57
N ASP A 158 12.41 12.66 -2.54
CA ASP A 158 13.48 13.15 -3.43
C ASP A 158 14.71 13.76 -2.71
N SER A 159 14.97 13.33 -1.48
CA SER A 159 16.02 13.86 -0.59
C SER A 159 17.10 12.83 -0.24
N CYS A 160 16.99 11.61 -0.74
CA CYS A 160 17.98 10.56 -0.50
C CYS A 160 19.29 10.85 -1.21
N ARG A 161 20.42 10.75 -0.49
CA ARG A 161 21.78 10.98 -1.02
C ARG A 161 22.62 9.73 -1.15
N PHE A 162 22.09 8.58 -0.74
CA PHE A 162 22.85 7.33 -0.67
C PHE A 162 22.78 6.49 -1.95
N GLY A 163 21.87 6.81 -2.88
CA GLY A 163 21.69 6.04 -4.12
C GLY A 163 21.56 4.55 -3.82
N ASP A 164 22.29 3.73 -4.57
CA ASP A 164 22.28 2.26 -4.43
C ASP A 164 22.90 1.75 -3.12
N THR A 165 23.58 2.61 -2.35
CA THR A 165 24.14 2.26 -1.04
C THR A 165 23.19 2.55 0.12
N CYS A 166 21.96 2.99 -0.19
CA CYS A 166 20.93 3.22 0.82
C CYS A 166 20.60 1.91 1.55
N LYS A 167 20.49 1.97 2.88
CA LYS A 167 20.08 0.83 3.70
C LYS A 167 18.58 0.47 3.57
N PHE A 168 17.81 1.34 2.93
CA PHE A 168 16.38 1.21 2.71
C PHE A 168 16.10 1.08 1.21
N SER A 169 14.99 0.46 0.86
CA SER A 169 14.61 0.21 -0.53
C SER A 169 14.28 1.51 -1.28
N HIS A 170 14.79 1.63 -2.50
CA HIS A 170 14.31 2.58 -3.51
C HIS A 170 13.32 1.92 -4.48
N GLY A 171 12.80 0.76 -4.11
CA GLY A 171 11.95 -0.07 -4.97
C GLY A 171 12.72 -0.90 -5.98
N PHE A 172 11.96 -1.68 -6.72
CA PHE A 172 12.45 -2.64 -7.71
C PHE A 172 11.85 -2.29 -9.06
N VAL A 173 12.68 -2.29 -10.10
CA VAL A 173 12.23 -2.05 -11.48
C VAL A 173 11.84 -3.38 -12.10
N ILE A 174 10.60 -3.46 -12.58
CA ILE A 174 9.98 -4.68 -13.10
C ILE A 174 9.20 -4.32 -14.38
N SER A 175 9.14 -5.25 -15.33
CA SER A 175 8.31 -5.08 -16.53
C SER A 175 6.83 -5.05 -16.15
N VAL A 176 6.05 -4.19 -16.78
CA VAL A 176 4.58 -4.16 -16.60
C VAL A 176 3.95 -5.51 -16.95
N ASN A 177 4.54 -6.25 -17.90
CA ASN A 177 4.08 -7.58 -18.29
C ASN A 177 4.30 -8.67 -17.22
N ASP A 178 5.22 -8.44 -16.28
CA ASP A 178 5.52 -9.36 -15.19
C ASP A 178 4.69 -9.07 -13.92
N LEU A 179 3.88 -8.01 -13.94
CA LEU A 179 2.96 -7.70 -12.85
C LEU A 179 1.83 -8.72 -12.83
N LEU A 180 1.51 -9.18 -11.63
CA LEU A 180 0.39 -10.07 -11.35
C LEU A 180 -0.68 -9.32 -10.57
N GLU A 181 -1.88 -9.87 -10.55
CA GLU A 181 -2.97 -9.39 -9.71
C GLU A 181 -2.57 -9.44 -8.23
N TYR A 182 -2.98 -8.43 -7.46
CA TYR A 182 -2.72 -8.37 -6.03
C TYR A 182 -3.40 -9.56 -5.33
N ALA A 183 -2.63 -10.30 -4.53
CA ALA A 183 -3.14 -11.47 -3.83
C ALA A 183 -3.70 -11.06 -2.46
N GLU A 184 -5.03 -10.92 -2.35
CA GLU A 184 -5.69 -10.61 -1.07
C GLU A 184 -5.57 -11.79 -0.08
N PRO A 185 -5.20 -11.53 1.20
CA PRO A 185 -5.14 -12.55 2.22
C PRO A 185 -6.55 -13.07 2.57
N ASN A 186 -6.71 -14.40 2.62
CA ASN A 186 -7.99 -15.02 2.99
C ASN A 186 -8.04 -15.36 4.49
N TYR A 187 -8.56 -14.43 5.30
CA TYR A 187 -8.64 -14.58 6.76
C TYR A 187 -9.65 -15.62 7.26
N GLU A 188 -10.58 -16.10 6.42
CA GLU A 188 -11.51 -17.17 6.81
C GLU A 188 -10.78 -18.50 7.09
N THR A 189 -9.54 -18.63 6.59
CA THR A 189 -8.72 -19.83 6.74
C THR A 189 -7.81 -19.81 7.96
N LEU A 190 -7.86 -18.76 8.79
CA LEU A 190 -6.99 -18.63 9.96
C LEU A 190 -7.24 -19.75 10.98
N VAL A 191 -6.20 -20.54 11.26
CA VAL A 191 -6.26 -21.62 12.27
C VAL A 191 -5.13 -21.50 13.29
N VAL A 192 -5.42 -21.93 14.52
CA VAL A 192 -4.41 -21.99 15.59
C VAL A 192 -3.24 -22.88 15.15
N GLY A 193 -2.02 -22.39 15.36
CA GLY A 193 -0.76 -23.01 14.95
C GLY A 193 -0.29 -22.62 13.56
N GLN A 194 -1.11 -21.96 12.74
CA GLN A 194 -0.72 -21.49 11.41
C GLN A 194 0.34 -20.41 11.50
N LYS A 195 1.31 -20.44 10.59
CA LYS A 195 2.37 -19.44 10.51
C LYS A 195 1.86 -18.23 9.75
N VAL A 196 2.17 -17.06 10.28
CA VAL A 196 1.76 -15.77 9.72
C VAL A 196 2.91 -14.78 9.76
N LEU A 197 2.92 -13.81 8.85
CA LEU A 197 3.70 -12.59 9.01
C LEU A 197 2.80 -11.53 9.62
N CYS A 198 3.30 -10.80 10.62
CA CYS A 198 2.55 -9.70 11.23
C CYS A 198 3.39 -8.44 11.31
N LYS A 199 2.77 -7.28 11.08
CA LYS A 199 3.39 -5.98 11.35
C LYS A 199 3.43 -5.77 12.85
N GLN A 200 4.61 -5.43 13.40
CA GLN A 200 4.77 -5.27 14.84
C GLN A 200 5.46 -3.95 15.19
N GLY A 201 4.85 -3.15 16.07
CA GLY A 201 5.48 -1.97 16.64
C GLY A 201 5.75 -0.85 15.64
N THR A 202 6.76 -0.01 15.93
CA THR A 202 7.06 1.22 15.17
C THR A 202 8.16 1.05 14.12
N ASP A 203 8.65 -0.16 13.89
CA ASP A 203 9.76 -0.39 12.94
C ASP A 203 9.27 -0.65 11.51
N ASP A 204 7.96 -0.76 11.29
CA ASP A 204 7.27 -1.13 10.04
C ASP A 204 7.84 -2.35 9.34
N LEU A 205 8.37 -3.31 10.11
CA LEU A 205 8.81 -4.59 9.57
C LEU A 205 7.81 -5.69 9.92
N TRP A 206 7.60 -6.56 8.95
CA TRP A 206 6.79 -7.76 9.09
C TRP A 206 7.62 -8.89 9.69
N LYS A 207 7.07 -9.54 10.70
CA LYS A 207 7.77 -10.54 11.50
C LYS A 207 6.98 -11.84 11.54
N LEU A 208 7.73 -12.94 11.53
CA LEU A 208 7.16 -14.27 11.56
C LEU A 208 6.58 -14.59 12.95
N GLY A 209 5.35 -15.10 12.96
CA GLY A 209 4.68 -15.61 14.14
C GLY A 209 3.83 -16.83 13.82
N ALA A 210 3.21 -17.37 14.87
CA ALA A 210 2.22 -18.43 14.76
C ALA A 210 0.96 -18.04 15.54
N ILE A 211 -0.20 -18.32 14.97
CA ILE A 211 -1.50 -18.02 15.60
C ILE A 211 -1.66 -18.88 16.85
N GLU A 212 -1.96 -18.25 17.98
CA GLU A 212 -2.25 -18.93 19.25
C GLU A 212 -3.74 -19.01 19.53
N SER A 213 -4.49 -17.95 19.19
CA SER A 213 -5.95 -17.94 19.28
C SER A 213 -6.54 -17.00 18.23
N VAL A 214 -7.75 -17.29 17.78
CA VAL A 214 -8.50 -16.45 16.81
C VAL A 214 -9.82 -16.06 17.44
N GLU A 215 -10.12 -14.76 17.48
CA GLU A 215 -11.37 -14.17 17.93
C GLU A 215 -12.11 -13.57 16.74
N ASN A 216 -12.83 -14.42 15.99
CA ASN A 216 -13.53 -14.01 14.76
C ASN A 216 -14.56 -12.89 14.98
N ASP A 217 -15.23 -12.86 16.14
CA ASP A 217 -16.24 -11.83 16.44
C ASP A 217 -15.64 -10.42 16.49
N ASN A 218 -14.39 -10.31 16.96
CA ASN A 218 -13.67 -9.06 17.12
C ASN A 218 -12.68 -8.80 15.96
N HIS A 219 -12.54 -9.74 15.02
CA HIS A 219 -11.54 -9.69 13.94
C HIS A 219 -10.12 -9.48 14.49
N VAL A 220 -9.78 -10.24 15.53
CA VAL A 220 -8.48 -10.16 16.21
C VAL A 220 -7.94 -11.57 16.39
N CYS A 221 -6.65 -11.78 16.12
CA CYS A 221 -5.98 -13.00 16.54
C CYS A 221 -4.77 -12.70 17.41
N VAL A 222 -4.43 -13.64 18.28
CA VAL A 222 -3.24 -13.56 19.13
C VAL A 222 -2.13 -14.31 18.43
N VAL A 223 -1.03 -13.63 18.17
CA VAL A 223 0.12 -14.18 17.46
C VAL A 223 1.30 -14.30 18.40
N ARG A 224 1.95 -15.47 18.37
CA ARG A 224 3.20 -15.75 19.06
C ARG A 224 4.38 -15.57 18.11
N PHE A 225 5.19 -14.55 18.34
CA PHE A 225 6.37 -14.29 17.49
C PHE A 225 7.49 -15.28 17.73
N THR A 226 8.11 -15.77 16.65
CA THR A 226 9.11 -16.83 16.69
C THR A 226 10.43 -16.41 17.34
N HIS A 227 10.86 -15.17 17.15
CA HIS A 227 12.22 -14.72 17.53
C HIS A 227 12.36 -14.25 18.98
N PHE A 228 11.29 -13.78 19.61
CA PHE A 228 11.33 -13.23 20.98
C PHE A 228 10.20 -13.75 21.87
N ASN A 229 9.38 -14.68 21.36
CA ASN A 229 8.35 -15.40 22.12
C ASN A 229 7.37 -14.47 22.87
N ALA A 230 7.01 -13.34 22.26
CA ALA A 230 5.97 -12.44 22.76
C ALA A 230 4.62 -12.78 22.10
N LEU A 231 3.55 -12.49 22.84
CA LEU A 231 2.16 -12.60 22.39
C LEU A 231 1.60 -11.20 22.16
N GLU A 232 1.03 -10.98 20.99
CA GLU A 232 0.35 -9.73 20.68
C GLU A 232 -0.98 -10.03 19.99
N ALA A 233 -1.99 -9.23 20.33
CA ALA A 233 -3.28 -9.23 19.66
C ALA A 233 -3.15 -8.36 18.41
N ILE A 234 -3.40 -8.95 17.25
CA ILE A 234 -3.24 -8.32 15.93
C ILE A 234 -4.61 -8.32 15.24
N PRO A 235 -5.12 -7.15 14.81
CA PRO A 235 -6.35 -7.07 14.02
C PRO A 235 -6.10 -7.61 12.60
N PHE A 236 -7.15 -8.14 11.99
CA PHE A 236 -7.16 -8.63 10.62
C PHE A 236 -8.52 -8.43 9.96
#